data_AF-A0AAD8SLH5-F1
#
_entry.id   AF-A0AAD8SLH5-F1
#
_cell.length_a   1.000
_cell.length_b   1.000
_cell.length_c   1.000
_cell.angle_alpha   90.00
_cell.angle_beta   90.00
_cell.angle_gamma   90.00
#
_symmetry.space_group_name_H-M   'P 1'
#
loop_
_entity.id
_entity.type
_entity.pdbx_description
1 polymer ?
#
loop_
_entity_poly.entity_id
_entity_poly.type
_entity_poly.pdbx_seq_one_letter_code
_entity_poly.pdbx_strand_id
1 'polypeptide(L)'
;MVVADGRAEAVGALEWALSQAVRSNDDVVLLAVVKPAPPDAGADSCVKIPSNRCYEHLDAMRSLCESTRPEVRMEVCVVEAEERAPAVVEAAKRHGASLLVLGQRRRPRWILDLWPAAKRQCCRMRRGISLVEHCIEHAPCEALGVRRRSSGGYLVSSKRHKDFWLLA
;
A
#
# COMPACT_ATOMS: atom_id res chain seq x y z
N MET A 1 0.04 -9.73 4.76
CA MET A 1 -0.93 -8.86 4.05
C MET A 1 -0.19 -7.70 3.38
N VAL A 2 -0.49 -7.39 2.12
CA VAL A 2 0.14 -6.32 1.33
C VAL A 2 -0.92 -5.34 0.84
N VAL A 3 -0.71 -4.04 1.01
CA VAL A 3 -1.65 -3.01 0.57
C VAL A 3 -1.44 -2.67 -0.90
N ALA A 4 -2.47 -2.92 -1.71
CA ALA A 4 -2.56 -2.63 -3.13
C ALA A 4 -3.44 -1.39 -3.37
N ASP A 5 -2.89 -0.20 -3.16
CA ASP A 5 -3.63 1.07 -3.21
C ASP A 5 -3.76 1.69 -4.61
N GLY A 6 -3.53 0.88 -5.66
CA GLY A 6 -3.56 1.28 -7.07
C GLY A 6 -2.35 2.10 -7.49
N ARG A 7 -1.27 2.12 -6.70
CA ARG A 7 -0.08 2.93 -6.97
C ARG A 7 1.14 2.07 -7.28
N ALA A 8 2.05 2.62 -8.06
CA ALA A 8 3.28 1.92 -8.46
C ALA A 8 4.14 1.48 -7.27
N GLU A 9 4.05 2.19 -6.14
CA GLU A 9 4.76 1.84 -4.92
C GLU A 9 4.29 0.53 -4.28
N ALA A 10 3.04 0.13 -4.49
CA ALA A 10 2.50 -1.13 -3.98
C ALA A 10 3.16 -2.36 -4.64
N VAL A 11 3.50 -2.26 -5.92
CA VAL A 11 4.19 -3.34 -6.65
C VAL A 11 5.57 -3.60 -6.04
N GLY A 12 6.36 -2.56 -5.81
CA GLY A 12 7.68 -2.71 -5.17
C GLY A 12 7.60 -3.24 -3.75
N ALA A 13 6.51 -2.94 -3.03
CA ALA A 13 6.27 -3.49 -1.70
C ALA A 13 5.94 -5.00 -1.75
N LEU A 14 5.17 -5.43 -2.74
CA LEU A 14 4.87 -6.84 -2.99
C LEU A 14 6.13 -7.61 -3.42
N GLU A 15 6.92 -7.09 -4.37
CA GLU A 15 8.19 -7.71 -4.79
C GLU A 15 9.13 -7.94 -3.61
N TRP A 16 9.25 -6.95 -2.72
CA TRP A 16 10.03 -7.08 -1.49
C TRP A 16 9.43 -8.14 -0.55
N ALA A 17 8.11 -8.14 -0.34
CA ALA A 17 7.46 -9.13 0.51
C ALA A 17 7.70 -10.56 0.00
N LEU A 18 7.56 -10.80 -1.30
CA LEU A 18 7.75 -12.10 -1.92
C LEU A 18 9.21 -12.59 -1.90
N SER A 19 10.17 -11.66 -1.94
CA SER A 19 11.59 -12.01 -1.89
C SER A 19 12.10 -12.22 -0.47
N GLN A 20 11.68 -11.40 0.49
CA GLN A 20 12.31 -11.33 1.82
C GLN A 20 11.43 -11.86 2.96
N ALA A 21 10.11 -11.82 2.84
CA ALA A 21 9.20 -12.10 3.96
C ALA A 21 8.37 -13.37 3.78
N VAL A 22 7.89 -13.65 2.56
CA VAL A 22 6.96 -14.75 2.27
C VAL A 22 7.69 -16.08 2.09
N ARG A 23 7.19 -17.11 2.75
CA ARG A 23 7.64 -18.51 2.70
C ARG A 23 6.57 -19.42 2.10
N SER A 24 6.92 -20.65 1.74
CA SER A 24 6.06 -21.59 0.98
C SER A 24 4.80 -22.07 1.70
N ASN A 25 4.61 -21.76 2.99
CA ASN A 25 3.41 -22.13 3.76
C ASN A 25 2.71 -20.89 4.35
N ASP A 26 3.04 -19.71 3.84
CA ASP A 26 2.40 -18.48 4.24
C ASP A 26 1.20 -18.18 3.34
N ASP A 27 0.21 -17.49 3.89
CA ASP A 27 -0.93 -16.96 3.13
C ASP A 27 -0.72 -15.46 2.87
N VAL A 28 -0.89 -15.04 1.62
CA VAL A 28 -0.72 -13.64 1.20
C VAL A 28 -2.06 -13.03 0.82
N VAL A 29 -2.51 -12.06 1.62
CA VAL A 29 -3.68 -11.23 1.30
C VAL A 29 -3.27 -9.93 0.62
N LEU A 30 -3.75 -9.68 -0.59
CA LEU A 30 -3.69 -8.39 -1.27
C LEU A 30 -4.91 -7.54 -0.88
N LEU A 31 -4.68 -6.41 -0.21
CA LEU A 31 -5.74 -5.53 0.29
C LEU A 31 -5.84 -4.26 -0.55
N ALA A 32 -6.99 -4.03 -1.18
CA ALA A 32 -7.33 -2.74 -1.79
C ALA A 32 -8.43 -2.03 -0.99
N VAL A 33 -8.25 -0.71 -0.79
CA VAL A 33 -9.28 0.13 -0.18
C VAL A 33 -9.86 1.08 -1.24
N VAL A 34 -11.13 0.88 -1.55
CA VAL A 34 -11.88 1.67 -2.52
C VAL A 34 -12.79 2.66 -1.78
N LYS A 35 -12.98 3.85 -2.37
CA LYS A 35 -13.89 4.85 -1.80
C LYS A 35 -15.32 4.54 -2.26
N PRO A 36 -16.32 4.50 -1.36
CA PRO A 36 -17.71 4.29 -1.76
C PRO A 36 -18.18 5.41 -2.70
N ALA A 37 -19.05 5.07 -3.65
CA ALA A 37 -19.65 6.03 -4.55
C ALA A 37 -20.64 6.95 -3.79
N PRO A 38 -20.71 8.25 -4.11
CA PRO A 38 -21.71 9.12 -3.51
C PRO A 38 -23.13 8.71 -3.93
N PRO A 39 -24.13 8.81 -3.03
CA PRO A 39 -25.49 8.31 -3.24
C PRO A 39 -26.29 9.01 -4.35
N ASP A 40 -25.84 10.17 -4.82
CA ASP A 40 -26.57 11.00 -5.80
C ASP A 40 -26.13 10.80 -7.27
N ALA A 41 -25.31 9.78 -7.54
CA ALA A 41 -24.97 9.42 -8.91
C ALA A 41 -26.14 8.64 -9.53
N GLY A 42 -27.08 9.38 -10.13
CA GLY A 42 -28.18 8.84 -10.93
C GLY A 42 -27.70 7.76 -11.90
N ALA A 43 -28.56 6.77 -12.13
CA ALA A 43 -28.33 5.66 -13.04
C ALA A 43 -28.35 6.15 -14.50
N ASP A 44 -27.40 6.99 -14.89
CA ASP A 44 -27.06 7.28 -16.28
C ASP A 44 -25.70 7.97 -16.38
N SER A 45 -24.84 7.40 -17.22
CA SER A 45 -23.49 7.84 -17.61
C SER A 45 -22.30 7.55 -16.66
N CYS A 46 -21.57 6.50 -17.01
CA CYS A 46 -20.11 6.52 -17.18
C CYS A 46 -19.16 6.84 -16.01
N VAL A 47 -19.59 6.99 -14.75
CA VAL A 47 -18.64 7.14 -13.62
C VAL A 47 -18.15 5.76 -13.11
N LYS A 48 -17.59 4.94 -14.00
CA LYS A 48 -16.97 3.62 -13.68
C LYS A 48 -15.45 3.62 -13.92
N ILE A 49 -14.77 4.75 -13.68
CA ILE A 49 -13.35 4.92 -14.04
C ILE A 49 -12.36 4.87 -12.83
N PRO A 50 -12.76 4.91 -11.54
CA PRO A 50 -11.84 4.55 -10.45
C PRO A 50 -11.73 3.03 -10.21
N SER A 51 -12.74 2.25 -10.62
CA SER A 51 -12.81 0.80 -10.35
C SER A 51 -11.91 0.00 -11.30
N ASN A 52 -11.93 0.25 -12.61
CA ASN A 52 -11.19 -0.60 -13.55
C ASN A 52 -9.67 -0.59 -13.29
N ARG A 53 -9.05 0.58 -13.10
CA ARG A 53 -7.61 0.66 -12.83
C ARG A 53 -7.18 0.03 -11.51
N CYS A 54 -8.04 0.02 -10.50
CA CYS A 54 -7.73 -0.64 -9.22
C CYS A 54 -7.78 -2.16 -9.37
N TYR A 55 -8.78 -2.69 -10.09
CA TYR A 55 -8.88 -4.12 -10.38
C TYR A 55 -7.76 -4.60 -11.31
N GLU A 56 -7.47 -3.88 -12.41
CA GLU A 56 -6.33 -4.17 -13.30
C GLU A 56 -5.00 -4.20 -12.52
N HIS A 57 -4.82 -3.28 -11.58
CA HIS A 57 -3.62 -3.25 -10.73
C HIS A 57 -3.57 -4.44 -9.76
N LEU A 58 -4.70 -4.83 -9.17
CA LEU A 58 -4.81 -6.01 -8.32
C LEU A 58 -4.51 -7.29 -9.10
N ASP A 59 -5.06 -7.43 -10.31
CA ASP A 59 -4.84 -8.58 -11.17
C ASP A 59 -3.38 -8.69 -11.60
N ALA A 60 -2.73 -7.55 -11.92
CA ALA A 60 -1.31 -7.52 -12.21
C ALA A 60 -0.46 -7.95 -10.99
N MET A 61 -0.79 -7.47 -9.79
CA MET A 61 -0.11 -7.86 -8.55
C MET A 61 -0.34 -9.34 -8.20
N ARG A 62 -1.55 -9.83 -8.44
CA ARG A 62 -1.90 -11.24 -8.28
C ARG A 62 -1.07 -12.12 -9.22
N SER A 63 -1.06 -11.79 -10.49
CA SER A 63 -0.27 -12.50 -11.51
C SER A 63 1.22 -12.49 -11.17
N LEU A 64 1.73 -11.37 -10.64
CA LEU A 64 3.12 -11.26 -10.19
C LEU A 64 3.42 -12.20 -9.01
N CYS A 65 2.50 -12.35 -8.05
CA CYS A 65 2.69 -13.30 -6.96
C CYS A 65 2.61 -14.76 -7.43
N GLU A 66 1.60 -15.10 -8.22
CA GLU A 66 1.40 -16.46 -8.74
C GLU A 66 2.60 -16.93 -9.58
N SER A 67 3.22 -16.02 -10.34
CA SER A 67 4.43 -16.32 -11.11
C SER A 67 5.72 -16.39 -10.27
N THR A 68 5.82 -15.64 -9.18
CA THR A 68 7.03 -15.60 -8.33
C THR A 68 7.02 -16.71 -7.27
N ARG A 69 5.85 -17.04 -6.74
CA ARG A 69 5.64 -17.98 -5.62
C ARG A 69 4.34 -18.76 -5.84
N PRO A 70 4.29 -19.73 -6.77
CA PRO A 70 3.07 -20.49 -7.05
C PRO A 70 2.63 -21.38 -5.87
N GLU A 71 3.53 -21.65 -4.92
CA GLU A 71 3.24 -22.47 -3.74
C GLU A 71 2.46 -21.70 -2.65
N VAL A 72 2.44 -20.37 -2.73
CA VAL A 72 1.83 -19.48 -1.74
C VAL A 72 0.35 -19.31 -2.04
N ARG A 73 -0.50 -19.46 -1.03
CA ARG A 73 -1.93 -19.18 -1.19
C ARG A 73 -2.16 -17.68 -1.22
N MET A 74 -2.86 -17.22 -2.25
CA MET A 74 -3.17 -15.81 -2.43
C MET A 74 -4.66 -15.55 -2.28
N GLU A 75 -4.99 -14.50 -1.54
CA GLU A 75 -6.33 -13.96 -1.40
C GLU A 75 -6.36 -12.48 -1.78
N VAL A 76 -7.46 -12.03 -2.39
CA VAL A 76 -7.70 -10.62 -2.68
C VAL A 76 -8.84 -10.13 -1.80
N CYS A 77 -8.58 -9.09 -1.03
CA CYS A 77 -9.57 -8.44 -0.17
C CYS A 77 -9.78 -7.00 -0.64
N VAL A 78 -11.03 -6.65 -0.95
CA VAL A 78 -11.42 -5.29 -1.32
C VAL A 78 -12.33 -4.75 -0.22
N VAL A 79 -11.93 -3.62 0.36
CA VAL A 79 -12.67 -2.95 1.44
C VAL A 79 -13.14 -1.60 0.97
N GLU A 80 -14.43 -1.32 1.14
CA GLU A 80 -14.98 0.01 0.89
C GLU A 80 -14.86 0.86 2.15
N ALA A 81 -14.20 2.00 2.06
CA ALA A 81 -14.07 2.93 3.18
C ALA A 81 -13.82 4.36 2.71
N GLU A 82 -14.33 5.33 3.48
CA GLU A 82 -14.05 6.74 3.25
C GLU A 82 -12.61 7.10 3.64
N GLU A 83 -12.15 6.61 4.80
CA GLU A 83 -10.79 6.78 5.27
C GLU A 83 -9.95 5.50 5.08
N ARG A 84 -8.87 5.62 4.31
CA ARG A 84 -8.02 4.46 3.96
C ARG A 84 -7.24 3.90 5.14
N ALA A 85 -6.65 4.76 5.98
CA ALA A 85 -5.70 4.31 6.99
C ALA A 85 -6.33 3.49 8.12
N PRO A 86 -7.46 3.93 8.72
CA PRO A 86 -8.18 3.10 9.69
C PRO A 86 -8.72 1.81 9.07
N ALA A 87 -9.21 1.88 7.83
CA ALA A 87 -9.73 0.72 7.11
C ALA A 87 -8.67 -0.37 6.89
N VAL A 88 -7.43 0.02 6.56
CA VAL A 88 -6.31 -0.93 6.43
C VAL A 88 -5.98 -1.59 7.75
N VAL A 89 -5.89 -0.80 8.84
CA VAL A 89 -5.59 -1.33 10.18
C VAL A 89 -6.67 -2.31 10.63
N GLU A 90 -7.93 -1.97 10.40
CA GLU A 90 -9.07 -2.79 10.76
C GLU A 90 -9.17 -4.06 9.90
N ALA A 91 -8.88 -3.97 8.60
CA ALA A 91 -8.77 -5.14 7.73
C ALA A 91 -7.64 -6.08 8.18
N ALA A 92 -6.46 -5.55 8.50
CA ALA A 92 -5.35 -6.33 9.02
C ALA A 92 -5.72 -7.06 10.33
N LYS A 93 -6.49 -6.40 11.20
CA LYS A 93 -7.02 -6.98 12.44
C LYS A 93 -8.00 -8.13 12.15
N ARG A 94 -8.98 -7.93 11.27
CA ARG A 94 -10.00 -8.94 10.93
C ARG A 94 -9.41 -10.19 10.29
N HIS A 95 -8.42 -10.01 9.42
CA HIS A 95 -7.71 -11.12 8.78
C HIS A 95 -6.62 -11.75 9.67
N GLY A 96 -6.41 -11.26 10.88
CA GLY A 96 -5.36 -11.77 11.77
C GLY A 96 -3.96 -11.68 11.15
N ALA A 97 -3.68 -10.65 10.36
CA ALA A 97 -2.42 -10.53 9.63
C ALA A 97 -1.23 -10.44 10.61
N SER A 98 -0.20 -11.25 10.41
CA SER A 98 1.04 -11.22 11.20
C SER A 98 2.01 -10.11 10.76
N LEU A 99 2.02 -9.80 9.45
CA LEU A 99 2.83 -8.78 8.82
C LEU A 99 1.99 -7.96 7.83
N LEU A 100 2.05 -6.64 7.93
CA LEU A 100 1.41 -5.67 7.04
C LEU A 100 2.48 -4.90 6.25
N VAL A 101 2.44 -4.97 4.92
CA VAL A 101 3.43 -4.32 4.07
C VAL A 101 2.76 -3.24 3.20
N LEU A 102 3.31 -2.03 3.20
CA LEU A 102 2.78 -0.88 2.47
C LEU A 102 3.82 -0.24 1.55
N GLY A 103 3.40 0.17 0.36
CA GLY A 103 4.23 0.97 -0.55
C GLY A 103 4.48 2.38 -0.04
N GLN A 104 5.75 2.73 0.18
CA GLN A 104 6.17 4.05 0.64
C GLN A 104 6.65 4.92 -0.53
N ARG A 105 5.93 6.03 -0.77
CA ARG A 105 6.24 6.98 -1.84
C ARG A 105 7.54 7.74 -1.60
N ARG A 106 8.40 7.75 -2.63
CA ARG A 106 9.51 8.71 -2.73
C ARG A 106 8.94 10.05 -3.18
N ARG A 107 8.98 11.07 -2.32
CA ARG A 107 8.83 12.46 -2.79
C ARG A 107 10.20 13.11 -2.89
N PRO A 108 10.60 13.64 -4.06
CA PRO A 108 11.85 14.37 -4.18
C PRO A 108 11.78 15.63 -3.33
N ARG A 109 12.74 15.79 -2.40
CA ARG A 109 12.84 16.95 -1.51
C ARG A 109 12.97 18.26 -2.29
N TRP A 110 13.66 18.24 -3.44
CA TRP A 110 13.91 19.41 -4.28
C TRP A 110 12.65 20.05 -4.89
N ILE A 111 11.59 19.27 -5.17
CA ILE A 111 10.31 19.83 -5.67
C ILE A 111 9.59 20.66 -4.59
N LEU A 112 9.81 20.35 -3.31
CA LEU A 112 9.20 21.08 -2.19
C LEU A 112 9.88 22.43 -1.94
N ASP A 113 11.15 22.57 -2.33
CA ASP A 113 11.92 23.79 -2.16
C ASP A 113 11.67 24.80 -3.31
N LEU A 114 11.35 24.32 -4.52
CA LEU A 114 11.03 25.19 -5.66
C LEU A 114 9.64 25.85 -5.60
N TRP A 115 8.69 25.31 -4.84
CA TRP A 115 7.32 25.83 -4.85
C TRP A 115 6.75 25.99 -3.43
N PRO A 116 6.88 27.18 -2.81
CA PRO A 116 6.36 27.45 -1.46
C PRO A 116 4.83 27.26 -1.33
N ALA A 117 4.09 27.38 -2.44
CA ALA A 117 2.66 27.06 -2.51
C ALA A 117 2.40 25.54 -2.47
N ALA A 118 3.20 24.74 -3.19
CA ALA A 118 3.15 23.27 -3.08
C ALA A 118 3.62 22.80 -1.70
N LYS A 119 4.56 23.52 -1.07
CA LYS A 119 4.96 23.32 0.33
C LYS A 119 3.78 23.53 1.29
N ARG A 120 2.94 24.56 1.12
CA ARG A 120 1.73 24.76 1.95
C ARG A 120 0.63 23.72 1.70
N GLN A 121 0.38 23.32 0.45
CA GLN A 121 -0.55 22.23 0.12
C GLN A 121 -0.05 20.87 0.68
N CYS A 122 1.25 20.59 0.56
CA CYS A 122 1.89 19.37 1.08
C CYS A 122 2.10 19.39 2.60
N CYS A 123 2.28 20.56 3.23
CA CYS A 123 2.31 20.70 4.68
C CYS A 123 0.90 20.63 5.29
N ARG A 124 -0.16 21.00 4.55
CA ARG A 124 -1.54 20.62 4.91
C ARG A 124 -1.72 19.11 4.89
N MET A 125 -1.08 18.42 3.94
CA MET A 125 -1.00 16.97 3.89
C MET A 125 -0.03 16.36 4.92
N ARG A 126 0.84 17.17 5.56
CA ARG A 126 1.62 16.81 6.76
C ARG A 126 0.85 17.02 8.07
N ARG A 127 -0.31 17.72 8.06
CA ARG A 127 -1.20 17.77 9.23
C ARG A 127 -1.97 16.46 9.41
N GLY A 128 -2.05 15.62 8.37
CA GLY A 128 -2.47 14.24 8.46
C GLY A 128 -1.26 13.30 8.51
N ILE A 129 -1.31 12.30 9.38
CA ILE A 129 -0.35 11.19 9.42
C ILE A 129 -0.42 10.46 8.07
N SER A 130 0.72 10.16 7.43
CA SER A 130 0.75 9.38 6.18
C SER A 130 0.09 8.01 6.39
N LEU A 131 -0.58 7.43 5.38
CA LEU A 131 -1.16 6.08 5.45
C LEU A 131 -0.17 5.07 6.05
N VAL A 132 1.08 5.09 5.57
CA VAL A 132 2.16 4.23 6.03
C VAL A 132 2.48 4.47 7.50
N GLU A 133 2.63 5.73 7.92
CA GLU A 133 2.94 6.07 9.32
C GLU A 133 1.79 5.72 10.26
N HIS A 134 0.55 5.92 9.83
CA HIS A 134 -0.63 5.58 10.61
C HIS A 134 -0.73 4.07 10.82
N CYS A 135 -0.50 3.28 9.75
CA CYS A 135 -0.50 1.83 9.84
C CYS A 135 0.67 1.32 10.70
N ILE A 136 1.88 1.88 10.56
CA ILE A 136 3.02 1.51 11.40
C ILE A 136 2.75 1.73 12.89
N GLU A 137 2.03 2.80 13.22
CA GLU A 137 1.76 3.15 14.61
C GLU A 137 0.62 2.33 15.23
N HIS A 138 -0.47 2.10 14.48
CA HIS A 138 -1.74 1.57 14.99
C HIS A 138 -2.06 0.15 14.55
N ALA A 139 -1.31 -0.45 13.60
CA ALA A 139 -1.57 -1.82 13.20
C ALA A 139 -1.43 -2.77 14.40
N PRO A 140 -2.29 -3.79 14.52
CA PRO A 140 -2.20 -4.79 15.57
C PRO A 140 -1.00 -5.73 15.38
N CYS A 141 -0.30 -5.64 14.25
CA CYS A 141 0.78 -6.53 13.83
C CYS A 141 2.00 -5.74 13.36
N GLU A 142 3.07 -6.44 12.99
CA GLU A 142 4.26 -5.77 12.45
C GLU A 142 3.90 -5.10 11.12
N ALA A 143 4.12 -3.79 11.03
CA ALA A 143 3.80 -3.01 9.85
C ALA A 143 5.07 -2.36 9.28
N LEU A 144 5.25 -2.51 7.97
CA LEU A 144 6.43 -2.09 7.24
C LEU A 144 6.06 -1.20 6.04
N GLY A 145 6.68 -0.02 5.98
CA GLY A 145 6.69 0.83 4.79
C GLY A 145 7.89 0.48 3.92
N VAL A 146 7.66 0.10 2.67
CA VAL A 146 8.70 -0.38 1.76
C VAL A 146 8.83 0.53 0.54
N ARG A 147 10.06 0.87 0.20
CA ARG A 147 10.38 1.73 -0.94
C ARG A 147 11.55 1.17 -1.74
N ARG A 148 11.33 0.92 -3.03
CA ARG A 148 12.40 0.54 -3.97
C ARG A 148 13.36 1.71 -4.21
N ARG A 149 14.67 1.44 -4.22
CA ARG A 149 15.70 2.42 -4.58
C ARG A 149 16.09 2.29 -6.04
N SER A 150 16.46 3.42 -6.66
CA SER A 150 17.02 3.46 -8.02
C SER A 150 18.41 2.83 -8.10
N SER A 151 19.16 2.85 -6.99
CA SER A 151 20.49 2.25 -6.86
C SER A 151 20.46 0.74 -6.55
N GLY A 152 19.30 0.09 -6.69
CA GLY A 152 19.09 -1.28 -6.23
C GLY A 152 18.71 -1.38 -4.74
N GLY A 153 18.03 -2.46 -4.39
CA GLY A 153 17.54 -2.76 -3.04
C GLY A 153 16.32 -1.94 -2.59
N TYR A 154 16.00 -2.10 -1.31
CA TYR A 154 14.78 -1.55 -0.71
C TYR A 154 15.08 -0.81 0.60
N LEU A 155 14.41 0.32 0.81
CA LEU A 155 14.33 0.99 2.10
C LEU A 155 13.08 0.51 2.81
N VAL A 156 13.24 0.10 4.05
CA VAL A 156 12.16 -0.37 4.90
C VAL A 156 12.04 0.55 6.11
N SER A 157 10.80 0.87 6.48
CA SER A 157 10.45 1.63 7.66
C SER A 157 9.53 0.80 8.53
N SER A 158 9.87 0.64 9.80
CA SER A 158 9.07 -0.02 10.83
C SER A 158 8.79 0.96 11.97
N LYS A 159 8.12 0.47 13.02
CA LYS A 159 7.88 1.25 14.23
C LYS A 159 9.17 1.71 14.93
N ARG A 160 10.23 0.90 14.85
CA ARG A 160 11.51 1.14 15.56
C ARG A 160 12.54 1.86 14.71
N HIS A 161 12.56 1.60 13.41
CA HIS A 161 13.59 2.11 12.50
C HIS A 161 12.95 2.68 11.25
N LYS A 162 13.40 3.86 10.82
CA LYS A 162 12.93 4.49 9.59
C LYS A 162 13.99 4.40 8.51
N ASP A 163 13.56 4.10 7.28
CA ASP A 163 14.39 4.08 6.08
C ASP A 163 15.70 3.27 6.24
N PHE A 164 15.68 2.11 6.90
CA PHE A 164 16.83 1.22 6.94
C PHE A 164 16.96 0.46 5.61
N TRP A 165 18.19 0.33 5.11
CA TRP A 165 18.46 -0.28 3.82
C TRP A 165 18.66 -1.79 3.98
N LEU A 166 17.80 -2.56 3.33
CA LEU A 166 18.02 -3.98 3.13
C LEU A 166 18.64 -4.17 1.74
N LEU A 167 19.81 -4.80 1.71
CA LEU A 167 20.42 -5.26 0.46
C LEU A 167 19.50 -6.34 -0.13
N ALA A 168 19.29 -6.27 -1.44
CA ALA A 168 18.47 -7.24 -2.16
C ALA A 168 19.16 -8.59 -2.25
#